data_AF-A0A5C8MSP3-F1
#
_entry.id   AF-A0A5C8MSP3-F1
#
_cell.length_a   1.000
_cell.length_b   1.000
_cell.length_c   1.000
_cell.angle_alpha   90.00
_cell.angle_beta   90.00
_cell.angle_gamma   90.00
#
_symmetry.space_group_name_H-M   'P 1'
#
loop_
_entity.id
_entity.type
_entity.pdbx_description
1 polymer ?
#
loop_
_entity_poly.entity_id
_entity_poly.type
_entity_poly.pdbx_seq_one_letter_code
_entity_poly.pdbx_strand_id
1 'polypeptide(L)'
;MTILPYILQDFNENGVYNNCQDELKIEFTDIIHAAITVGRRNWDDVLYHGIYSDYEVNFRTSLVQTFLTDNGNSRYLTVSGPYHTLDPSEKGAINYFLGCTFAHLLTMKLFNTHISHPNKVKTKDFLFSF
;
A
#
# COMPACT_ATOMS: atom_id res chain seq x y z
N MET A 1 -14.12 4.11 -6.88
CA MET A 1 -14.00 4.39 -5.44
C MET A 1 -14.36 3.17 -4.62
N THR A 2 -13.33 2.56 -4.06
CA THR A 2 -13.40 1.35 -3.22
C THR A 2 -13.28 1.73 -1.75
N ILE A 3 -13.84 0.90 -0.87
CA ILE A 3 -13.69 1.04 0.58
C ILE A 3 -12.66 0.06 1.11
N LEU A 4 -11.74 0.57 1.92
CA LEU A 4 -10.79 -0.20 2.70
C LEU A 4 -11.13 -0.08 4.19
N PRO A 5 -11.70 -1.11 4.82
CA PRO A 5 -11.91 -1.11 6.26
C PRO A 5 -10.56 -1.20 6.99
N TYR A 6 -10.42 -0.46 8.09
CA TYR A 6 -9.22 -0.50 8.93
C TYR A 6 -9.58 -0.43 10.42
N ILE A 7 -8.64 -0.88 11.24
CA ILE A 7 -8.69 -0.79 12.69
C ILE A 7 -7.42 -0.09 13.16
N LEU A 8 -7.57 1.00 13.89
CA LEU A 8 -6.51 1.59 14.70
C LEU A 8 -6.62 1.02 16.11
N GLN A 9 -5.55 0.39 16.56
CA GLN A 9 -5.43 -0.18 17.88
C GLN A 9 -4.05 0.15 18.46
N ASP A 10 -3.91 0.02 19.78
CA ASP A 10 -2.66 0.24 20.51
C ASP A 10 -2.11 1.68 20.43
N PHE A 11 -2.95 2.66 20.09
CA PHE A 11 -2.64 4.07 20.26
C PHE A 11 -2.91 4.52 21.70
N ASN A 12 -2.07 5.43 22.20
CA ASN A 12 -2.19 5.99 23.55
C ASN A 12 -3.48 6.82 23.68
N GLU A 13 -4.20 6.66 24.79
CA GLU A 13 -5.49 7.33 25.09
C GLU A 13 -5.40 8.87 25.10
N ASN A 14 -4.18 9.43 25.15
CA ASN A 14 -3.91 10.88 25.07
C ASN A 14 -3.16 11.31 23.79
N GLY A 15 -3.11 10.44 22.77
CA GLY A 15 -2.43 10.68 21.51
C GLY A 15 -3.22 11.53 20.51
N VAL A 16 -2.59 11.88 19.39
CA VAL A 16 -3.25 12.55 18.25
C VAL A 16 -4.23 11.61 17.54
N TYR A 17 -4.03 10.29 17.67
CA TYR A 17 -4.84 9.25 17.05
C TYR A 17 -5.47 8.38 18.13
N ASN A 18 -6.76 8.10 17.99
CA ASN A 18 -7.51 7.25 18.89
C ASN A 18 -7.71 5.86 18.27
N ASN A 19 -7.83 4.85 19.13
CA ASN A 19 -8.26 3.53 18.69
C ASN A 19 -9.67 3.60 18.11
N CYS A 20 -9.86 3.05 16.91
CA CYS A 20 -11.14 3.05 16.23
C CYS A 20 -11.23 1.94 15.18
N GLN A 21 -12.44 1.67 14.73
CA GLN A 21 -12.71 0.93 13.49
C GLN A 21 -13.42 1.88 12.55
N ASP A 22 -12.91 2.02 11.33
CA ASP A 22 -13.42 2.98 10.35
C ASP A 22 -13.16 2.51 8.91
N GLU A 23 -13.64 3.28 7.94
CA GLU A 23 -13.59 2.99 6.51
C GLU A 23 -12.84 4.09 5.75
N LEU A 24 -11.84 3.71 4.98
CA LEU A 24 -11.11 4.62 4.10
C LEU A 24 -11.59 4.49 2.65
N LYS A 25 -11.96 5.62 2.05
CA LYS A 25 -12.22 5.71 0.61
C LYS A 25 -10.90 5.78 -0.14
N ILE A 26 -10.70 4.84 -1.06
CA ILE A 26 -9.49 4.77 -1.89
C ILE A 26 -9.86 4.57 -3.36
N GLU A 27 -8.98 5.04 -4.23
CA GLU A 27 -9.02 4.70 -5.64
C GLU A 27 -7.96 3.65 -5.96
N PHE A 28 -8.15 2.90 -7.06
CA PHE A 28 -7.17 1.91 -7.48
C PHE A 28 -5.80 2.53 -7.76
N THR A 29 -5.77 3.79 -8.23
CA THR A 29 -4.54 4.58 -8.43
C THR A 29 -3.78 4.85 -7.13
N ASP A 30 -4.47 4.97 -5.99
CA ASP A 30 -3.82 5.10 -4.69
C ASP A 30 -3.02 3.83 -4.34
N ILE A 31 -3.57 2.66 -4.66
CA ILE A 31 -2.94 1.36 -4.43
C ILE A 31 -1.69 1.21 -5.31
N ILE A 32 -1.80 1.59 -6.59
CA ILE A 32 -0.67 1.55 -7.52
C ILE A 32 0.44 2.50 -7.07
N HIS A 33 0.09 3.72 -6.66
CA HIS A 33 1.07 4.66 -6.10
C HIS A 33 1.79 4.02 -4.91
N ALA A 34 1.03 3.50 -3.93
CA ALA A 34 1.63 2.88 -2.75
C ALA A 34 2.51 1.67 -3.08
N ALA A 35 2.14 0.86 -4.08
CA ALA A 35 2.91 -0.30 -4.49
C ALA A 35 4.26 0.08 -5.10
N ILE A 36 4.29 1.16 -5.90
CA ILE A 36 5.50 1.69 -6.53
C ILE A 36 6.43 2.33 -5.49
N THR A 37 5.86 3.01 -4.49
CA THR A 37 6.63 3.86 -3.59
C THR A 37 6.95 3.23 -2.24
N VAL A 38 6.37 2.07 -1.91
CA VAL A 38 6.68 1.37 -0.65
C VAL A 38 8.18 1.09 -0.50
N GLY A 39 8.74 1.49 0.65
CA GLY A 39 10.16 1.36 0.94
C GLY A 39 11.06 2.43 0.30
N ARG A 40 10.49 3.44 -0.38
CA ARG A 40 11.23 4.55 -0.99
C ARG A 40 11.03 5.84 -0.19
N ARG A 41 12.04 6.73 -0.17
CA ARG A 41 11.95 8.00 0.59
C ARG A 41 11.33 9.12 -0.24
N ASN A 42 11.57 9.13 -1.55
CA ASN A 42 11.12 10.12 -2.51
C ASN A 42 11.10 9.51 -3.93
N TRP A 43 10.65 10.28 -4.92
CA TRP A 43 10.64 9.85 -6.32
C TRP A 43 12.03 9.69 -6.93
N ASP A 44 13.04 10.43 -6.44
CA ASP A 44 14.41 10.25 -6.91
C ASP A 44 14.90 8.84 -6.58
N ASP A 45 14.58 8.32 -5.38
CA ASP A 45 14.89 6.94 -4.98
C ASP A 45 14.13 5.89 -5.80
N VAL A 46 12.92 6.20 -6.28
CA VAL A 46 12.14 5.32 -7.16
C VAL A 46 12.83 5.21 -8.52
N LEU A 47 13.29 6.33 -9.08
CA LEU A 47 13.82 6.45 -10.44
C LEU A 47 15.36 6.31 -10.53
N TYR A 48 16.03 6.13 -9.38
CA TYR A 48 17.49 6.18 -9.26
C TYR A 48 18.25 5.22 -10.18
N HIS A 49 17.65 4.07 -10.52
CA HIS A 49 18.31 3.01 -11.30
C HIS A 49 17.96 3.02 -12.80
N GLY A 50 17.37 4.11 -13.31
CA GLY A 50 17.07 4.28 -14.73
C GLY A 50 16.14 3.18 -15.26
N ILE A 51 16.53 2.47 -16.33
CA ILE A 51 15.69 1.43 -16.95
C ILE A 51 15.29 0.29 -15.98
N TYR A 52 16.12 -0.01 -14.98
CA TYR A 52 15.77 -1.01 -13.98
C TYR A 52 14.68 -0.53 -13.02
N SER A 53 14.64 0.79 -12.74
CA SER A 53 13.52 1.40 -12.03
C SER A 53 12.23 1.29 -12.83
N ASP A 54 12.28 1.46 -14.15
CA ASP A 54 11.10 1.29 -15.02
C ASP A 54 10.57 -0.15 -14.97
N TYR A 55 11.46 -1.15 -15.01
CA TYR A 55 11.06 -2.55 -14.85
C TYR A 55 10.45 -2.83 -13.48
N GLU A 56 11.00 -2.24 -12.42
CA GLU A 56 10.46 -2.39 -11.07
C GLU A 56 9.06 -1.75 -10.94
N VAL A 57 8.88 -0.54 -11.48
CA VAL A 57 7.59 0.16 -11.52
C VAL A 57 6.55 -0.68 -12.28
N ASN A 58 6.92 -1.19 -13.45
CA ASN A 58 6.05 -2.04 -14.26
C ASN A 58 5.71 -3.35 -13.57
N PHE A 59 6.69 -3.97 -12.91
CA PHE A 59 6.50 -5.21 -12.16
C PHE A 59 5.50 -5.00 -11.00
N ARG A 60 5.72 -3.98 -10.17
CA ARG A 60 4.84 -3.67 -9.01
C ARG A 60 3.43 -3.31 -9.44
N THR A 61 3.32 -2.51 -10.50
CA THR A 61 2.02 -2.13 -11.09
C THR A 61 1.29 -3.36 -11.63
N SER A 62 1.98 -4.18 -12.42
CA SER A 62 1.41 -5.40 -13.01
C SER A 62 1.01 -6.40 -11.94
N LEU A 63 1.79 -6.54 -10.86
CA LEU A 63 1.48 -7.43 -9.74
C LEU A 63 0.12 -7.05 -9.12
N VAL A 64 -0.07 -5.78 -8.78
CA VAL A 64 -1.34 -5.29 -8.21
C VAL A 64 -2.48 -5.49 -9.20
N GLN A 65 -2.32 -5.06 -10.44
CA GLN A 65 -3.37 -5.17 -11.47
C GLN A 65 -3.74 -6.62 -11.80
N THR A 66 -2.79 -7.54 -11.70
CA THR A 66 -3.02 -8.96 -11.98
C THR A 66 -3.82 -9.61 -10.87
N PHE A 67 -3.54 -9.30 -9.60
CA PHE A 67 -4.05 -10.05 -8.45
C PHE A 67 -5.13 -9.34 -7.63
N LEU A 68 -5.34 -8.04 -7.84
CA LEU A 68 -6.42 -7.27 -7.24
C LEU A 68 -7.37 -6.71 -8.31
N THR A 69 -8.65 -6.67 -7.98
CA THR A 69 -9.67 -6.08 -8.83
C THR A 69 -10.67 -5.27 -8.01
N ASP A 70 -10.94 -4.06 -8.47
CA ASP A 70 -12.16 -3.33 -8.15
C ASP A 70 -13.16 -3.69 -9.24
N ASN A 71 -13.93 -4.76 -9.00
CA ASN A 71 -14.86 -5.32 -9.98
C ASN A 71 -16.09 -4.42 -10.22
N GLY A 72 -16.14 -3.21 -9.66
CA GLY A 72 -17.19 -2.19 -9.82
C GLY A 72 -18.56 -2.56 -9.23
N ASN A 73 -18.78 -3.84 -8.96
CA ASN A 73 -20.00 -4.40 -8.38
C ASN A 73 -19.87 -4.62 -6.87
N SER A 74 -18.64 -4.56 -6.34
CA SER A 74 -18.34 -4.65 -4.91
C SER A 74 -17.93 -3.28 -4.37
N ARG A 75 -18.32 -3.00 -3.12
CA ARG A 75 -17.78 -1.87 -2.36
C ARG A 75 -16.33 -2.09 -1.94
N TYR A 76 -15.90 -3.34 -1.87
CA TYR A 76 -14.58 -3.77 -1.39
C TYR A 76 -13.71 -4.32 -2.52
N LEU A 77 -12.40 -4.18 -2.40
CA LEU A 77 -11.45 -4.85 -3.26
C LEU A 77 -11.59 -6.36 -3.13
N THR A 78 -11.46 -7.05 -4.25
CA THR A 78 -11.42 -8.51 -4.27
C THR A 78 -10.14 -8.99 -4.96
N VAL A 79 -9.72 -10.20 -4.62
CA VAL A 79 -8.67 -10.88 -5.39
C VAL A 79 -9.22 -11.30 -6.75
N SER A 80 -8.37 -11.31 -7.76
CA SER A 80 -8.73 -11.67 -9.14
C SER A 80 -8.77 -13.19 -9.36
N GLY A 81 -9.29 -13.61 -10.51
CA GLY A 81 -9.27 -15.02 -10.96
C GLY A 81 -7.88 -15.68 -10.90
N PRO A 82 -6.83 -15.07 -11.51
CA PRO A 82 -5.46 -15.60 -11.46
C PRO A 82 -4.92 -15.86 -10.06
N TYR A 83 -5.29 -15.06 -9.05
CA TYR A 83 -4.84 -15.28 -7.68
C TYR A 83 -5.30 -16.64 -7.13
N HIS A 84 -6.51 -17.09 -7.49
CA HIS A 84 -7.05 -18.35 -7.00
C HIS A 84 -6.28 -19.58 -7.51
N THR A 85 -5.66 -19.48 -8.70
CA THR A 85 -4.94 -20.58 -9.35
C THR A 85 -3.49 -20.70 -8.93
N LEU A 86 -2.94 -19.71 -8.22
CA LEU A 86 -1.56 -19.73 -7.73
C LEU A 86 -1.34 -20.85 -6.70
N ASP A 87 -0.12 -21.40 -6.68
CA ASP A 87 0.29 -22.32 -5.62
C ASP A 87 0.50 -21.57 -4.28
N PRO A 88 0.57 -22.28 -3.13
CA PRO A 88 0.70 -21.63 -1.83
C PRO A 88 1.92 -20.71 -1.68
N SER A 89 3.04 -21.03 -2.31
CA SER A 89 4.27 -20.23 -2.21
C SER A 89 4.15 -18.91 -2.98
N GLU A 90 3.58 -18.95 -4.19
CA GLU A 90 3.25 -17.77 -4.97
C GLU A 90 2.24 -16.88 -4.24
N LYS A 91 1.18 -17.46 -3.67
CA LYS A 91 0.22 -16.71 -2.83
C LYS A 91 0.91 -16.04 -1.65
N GLY A 92 1.84 -16.72 -1.00
CA GLY A 92 2.64 -16.15 0.07
C GLY A 92 3.42 -14.91 -0.36
N ALA A 93 4.10 -14.99 -1.50
CA ALA A 93 4.85 -13.86 -2.05
C ALA A 93 3.93 -12.68 -2.42
N ILE A 94 2.81 -12.94 -3.10
CA ILE A 94 1.84 -11.90 -3.46
C ILE A 94 1.25 -11.23 -2.23
N ASN A 95 0.84 -12.01 -1.22
CA ASN A 95 0.28 -11.45 0.02
C ASN A 95 1.30 -10.60 0.78
N TYR A 96 2.57 -10.98 0.78
CA TYR A 96 3.62 -10.16 1.36
C TYR A 96 3.73 -8.80 0.66
N PHE A 97 3.81 -8.78 -0.68
CA PHE A 97 3.88 -7.54 -1.45
C PHE A 97 2.64 -6.66 -1.27
N LEU A 98 1.44 -7.25 -1.27
CA LEU A 98 0.19 -6.53 -1.03
C LEU A 98 0.11 -6.02 0.42
N GLY A 99 0.54 -6.80 1.40
CA GLY A 99 0.61 -6.38 2.80
C GLY A 99 1.48 -5.14 2.99
N CYS A 100 2.68 -5.14 2.41
CA CYS A 100 3.55 -3.95 2.41
C CYS A 100 2.89 -2.76 1.70
N THR A 101 2.24 -2.99 0.57
CA THR A 101 1.53 -1.96 -0.20
C THR A 101 0.43 -1.31 0.62
N PHE A 102 -0.45 -2.10 1.26
CA PHE A 102 -1.55 -1.56 2.07
C PHE A 102 -1.08 -0.91 3.36
N ALA A 103 -0.05 -1.45 4.01
CA ALA A 103 0.56 -0.80 5.17
C ALA A 103 1.08 0.61 4.81
N HIS A 104 1.77 0.73 3.66
CA HIS A 104 2.24 2.02 3.16
C HIS A 104 1.08 2.96 2.80
N LEU A 105 0.07 2.46 2.07
CA LEU A 105 -1.12 3.22 1.70
C LEU A 105 -1.85 3.81 2.93
N LEU A 106 -2.10 2.98 3.94
CA LEU A 106 -2.75 3.42 5.19
C LEU A 106 -1.89 4.47 5.89
N THR A 107 -0.57 4.28 5.92
CA THR A 107 0.33 5.25 6.55
C THR A 107 0.30 6.60 5.82
N MET A 108 0.26 6.59 4.48
CA MET A 108 0.16 7.82 3.67
C MET A 108 -1.18 8.53 3.91
N LYS A 109 -2.28 7.79 3.93
CA LYS A 109 -3.65 8.33 3.98
C LYS A 109 -4.08 8.76 5.39
N LEU A 110 -3.67 8.04 6.43
CA LEU A 110 -4.07 8.32 7.81
C LEU A 110 -3.09 9.25 8.54
N PHE A 111 -1.79 9.12 8.27
CA PHE A 111 -0.75 9.83 9.01
C PHE A 111 -0.05 10.93 8.20
N ASN A 112 -0.56 11.25 7.00
CA ASN A 112 -0.04 12.30 6.13
C ASN A 112 1.47 12.12 5.80
N THR A 113 1.93 10.88 5.73
CA THR A 113 3.31 10.53 5.40
C THR A 113 3.51 10.52 3.89
N HIS A 114 3.38 11.68 3.25
CA HIS A 114 3.57 11.76 1.81
C HIS A 114 5.03 11.57 1.42
N ILE A 115 5.26 10.74 0.40
CA ILE A 115 6.48 10.73 -0.41
C ILE A 115 6.46 12.03 -1.23
N SER A 116 6.90 13.08 -0.57
CA SER A 116 7.03 14.42 -1.13
C SER A 116 8.40 14.56 -1.80
N HIS A 117 8.47 15.41 -2.83
CA HIS A 117 9.71 16.05 -3.28
C HIS A 117 10.50 16.61 -2.07
N PRO A 118 11.83 16.74 -2.15
CA PRO A 118 12.77 16.62 -1.05
C PRO A 118 12.61 17.74 -0.01
N ASN A 119 11.64 17.60 0.90
CA ASN A 119 11.54 18.42 2.08
C ASN A 119 11.35 17.53 3.30
N LYS A 120 12.49 17.04 3.80
CA LYS A 120 12.82 16.79 5.21
C LYS A 120 11.66 16.36 6.13
N VAL A 121 10.95 15.28 5.83
CA VAL A 121 10.22 14.54 6.86
C VAL A 121 11.08 13.35 7.27
N LYS A 122 11.81 13.50 8.39
CA LYS A 122 12.44 12.37 9.07
C LYS A 122 11.34 11.62 9.80
N THR A 123 10.90 10.49 9.26
CA THR A 123 10.12 9.51 10.00
C THR A 123 11.03 8.88 11.06
N LYS A 124 10.94 9.37 12.30
CA LYS A 124 11.41 8.63 13.47
C LYS A 124 10.35 7.56 13.77
N ASP A 125 10.79 6.31 13.66
CA ASP A 125 10.27 5.14 14.37
C ASP A 125 8.74 4.96 14.36
N PHE A 126 8.18 4.57 13.21
CA PHE A 126 6.94 3.80 13.17
C PHE A 126 7.31 2.34 12.89
N LEU A 127 7.53 1.59 13.97
CA LEU A 127 7.61 0.13 13.92
C LEU A 127 6.19 -0.42 14.04
N PHE A 128 5.62 -0.85 12.92
CA PHE A 128 4.47 -1.75 12.95
C PHE A 128 4.99 -3.17 13.15
N SER A 129 4.56 -3.83 14.22
CA SER A 129 4.70 -5.28 14.36
C SER A 129 3.61 -5.92 13.48
N PHE A 130 4.03 -6.76 12.54
CA PHE A 130 3.16 -7.71 11.86
C PHE A 130 2.86 -8.92 12.75
#